data_AF-A0A661HWG6-F1
#
_entry.id   AF-A0A661HWG6-F1
#
_cell.length_a   1.000
_cell.length_b   1.000
_cell.length_c   1.000
_cell.angle_alpha   90.00
_cell.angle_beta   90.00
_cell.angle_gamma   90.00
#
_symmetry.space_group_name_H-M   'P 1'
#
loop_
_entity.id
_entity.type
_entity.pdbx_description
1 polymer ?
#
loop_
_entity_poly.entity_id
_entity_poly.type
_entity_poly.pdbx_seq_one_letter_code
_entity_poly.pdbx_strand_id
1 'polypeptide(L)'
;MKNTHSDLKTYIDLHQLIEEYRGTHEENRTFGLLHQKLLSSPVELLNQWVEAHRHRLPHPPLSERLGRILSGATLLLLIVAFFLGIFSGITLLRYNGNEPVNLLYFLGAVFFLPLLTIAMALLAMLRANRAGSMLTHLSPAYWMERIFIFFTDKNHEINYRVAINPLITNWIIIRRSQEFALAFSLGLFLALMGIVASQDIAFSWSTTLQVTPEAFHQFILMLALPWEAVLPQAVPSLELIEQSHYFRLGGRLNSEMIKNAALLGEWWKFLLMTTLVYALFLRFILFILASLGLKSALKRAILLIGGVRDLLREMEEPLIQSEASAVEKEFEPEKFIGGSIVASVQKAYSFTIGWAFDEATILL
;
A
#
# COMPACT_ATOMS: atom_id res chain seq x y z
N MET A 1 -12.41 -4.92 -2.62
CA MET A 1 -11.51 -4.60 -1.50
C MET A 1 -11.26 -5.75 -0.50
N LYS A 2 -11.80 -6.97 -0.68
CA LYS A 2 -11.38 -8.15 0.09
C LYS A 2 -9.94 -8.56 -0.31
N ASN A 3 -9.07 -8.81 0.67
CA ASN A 3 -7.77 -9.52 0.63
C ASN A 3 -6.42 -8.81 0.82
N THR A 4 -6.28 -7.48 0.97
CA THR A 4 -4.94 -6.94 1.31
C THR A 4 -4.43 -7.38 2.70
N HIS A 5 -5.34 -7.50 3.68
CA HIS A 5 -5.03 -8.05 5.01
C HIS A 5 -4.77 -9.56 4.98
N SER A 6 -5.36 -10.28 4.02
CA SER A 6 -5.10 -11.71 3.82
C SER A 6 -3.70 -11.90 3.25
N ASP A 7 -3.36 -11.12 2.23
CA ASP A 7 -2.11 -11.25 1.48
C ASP A 7 -0.86 -10.92 2.35
N LEU A 8 -0.95 -9.95 3.28
CA LEU A 8 0.14 -9.67 4.23
C LEU A 8 0.32 -10.80 5.26
N LYS A 9 -0.78 -11.39 5.74
CA LYS A 9 -0.70 -12.55 6.64
C LYS A 9 -0.08 -13.74 5.93
N THR A 10 -0.53 -14.04 4.72
CA THR A 10 0.06 -15.08 3.86
C THR A 10 1.54 -14.82 3.65
N TYR A 11 1.96 -13.59 3.31
CA TYR A 11 3.38 -13.29 3.10
C TYR A 11 4.25 -13.67 4.32
N ILE A 12 3.81 -13.31 5.52
CA ILE A 12 4.54 -13.60 6.76
C ILE A 12 4.52 -15.11 7.06
N ASP A 13 3.34 -15.73 7.01
CA ASP A 13 3.16 -17.15 7.33
C ASP A 13 3.90 -18.04 6.31
N LEU A 14 3.86 -17.70 5.02
CA LEU A 14 4.59 -18.40 3.96
C LEU A 14 6.10 -18.33 4.16
N HIS A 15 6.63 -17.16 4.54
CA HIS A 15 8.06 -17.01 4.79
C HIS A 15 8.53 -17.92 5.93
N GLN A 16 7.75 -18.01 7.02
CA GLN A 16 8.05 -18.91 8.13
C GLN A 16 7.92 -20.38 7.73
N LEU A 17 6.83 -20.72 7.01
CA LEU A 17 6.60 -22.08 6.57
C LEU A 17 7.71 -22.58 5.65
N ILE A 18 8.21 -21.77 4.70
CA ILE A 18 9.27 -22.23 3.79
C ILE A 18 10.58 -22.51 4.51
N GLU A 19 10.91 -21.75 5.56
CA GLU A 19 12.11 -22.01 6.36
C GLU A 19 12.01 -23.31 7.18
N GLU A 20 10.80 -23.65 7.65
CA GLU A 20 10.55 -24.82 8.50
C GLU A 20 10.07 -26.06 7.74
N TYR A 21 9.57 -25.91 6.51
CA TYR A 21 8.93 -26.97 5.74
C TYR A 21 9.95 -28.01 5.25
N ARG A 22 9.63 -29.28 5.51
CA ARG A 22 10.44 -30.47 5.16
C ARG A 22 9.65 -31.51 4.36
N GLY A 23 8.60 -31.11 3.65
CA GLY A 23 7.80 -32.06 2.88
C GLY A 23 8.47 -32.47 1.57
N THR A 24 7.91 -33.49 0.93
CA THR A 24 8.48 -34.10 -0.28
C THR A 24 7.86 -33.53 -1.56
N HIS A 25 8.57 -33.70 -2.69
CA HIS A 25 8.04 -33.35 -4.01
C HIS A 25 6.70 -34.05 -4.29
N GLU A 26 6.51 -35.28 -3.82
CA GLU A 26 5.25 -36.04 -3.96
C GLU A 26 4.09 -35.40 -3.20
N GLU A 27 4.32 -34.94 -1.96
CA GLU A 27 3.32 -34.22 -1.16
C GLU A 27 2.91 -32.91 -1.84
N ASN A 28 3.90 -32.14 -2.32
CA ASN A 28 3.66 -30.89 -3.02
C ASN A 28 2.91 -31.10 -4.34
N ARG A 29 3.29 -32.13 -5.10
CA ARG A 29 2.61 -32.49 -6.34
C ARG A 29 1.16 -32.92 -6.09
N THR A 30 0.92 -33.72 -5.05
CA THR A 30 -0.43 -34.12 -4.64
C THR A 30 -1.28 -32.90 -4.30
N PHE A 31 -0.72 -31.94 -3.58
CA PHE A 31 -1.40 -30.68 -3.29
C PHE A 31 -1.76 -29.90 -4.57
N GLY A 32 -0.84 -29.82 -5.53
CA GLY A 32 -1.06 -29.18 -6.83
C GLY A 32 -2.18 -29.83 -7.65
N LEU A 33 -2.25 -31.17 -7.67
CA LEU A 33 -3.29 -31.93 -8.35
C LEU A 33 -4.69 -31.69 -7.75
N LEU A 34 -4.79 -31.63 -6.42
CA LEU A 34 -6.05 -31.30 -5.72
C LEU A 34 -6.55 -29.89 -6.06
N HIS A 35 -5.63 -28.97 -6.39
CA HIS A 35 -5.92 -27.57 -6.66
C HIS A 35 -5.67 -27.17 -8.12
N GLN A 36 -5.92 -28.07 -9.08
CA GLN A 36 -5.61 -27.88 -10.49
C GLN A 36 -6.17 -26.56 -11.08
N LYS A 37 -7.35 -26.12 -10.63
CA LYS A 37 -7.98 -24.85 -11.06
C LYS A 37 -7.19 -23.60 -10.67
N LEU A 38 -6.32 -23.70 -9.66
CA LEU A 38 -5.52 -22.59 -9.13
C LEU A 38 -4.08 -22.57 -9.68
N LEU A 39 -3.67 -23.55 -10.49
CA LEU A 39 -2.34 -23.58 -11.10
C LEU A 39 -2.08 -22.34 -11.98
N SER A 40 -3.12 -21.78 -12.62
CA SER A 40 -3.02 -20.52 -13.37
C SER A 40 -2.83 -19.27 -12.50
N SER A 41 -3.03 -19.39 -11.18
CA SER A 41 -3.01 -18.30 -10.20
C SER A 41 -2.05 -18.63 -9.04
N PRO A 42 -0.72 -18.51 -9.24
CA PRO A 42 0.27 -19.01 -8.28
C PRO A 42 0.12 -18.40 -6.88
N VAL A 43 -0.24 -17.12 -6.76
CA VAL A 43 -0.45 -16.47 -5.45
C VAL A 43 -1.68 -17.04 -4.74
N GLU A 44 -2.75 -17.38 -5.47
CA GLU A 44 -3.95 -17.98 -4.87
C GLU A 44 -3.71 -19.43 -4.46
N LEU A 45 -2.92 -20.18 -5.23
CA LEU A 45 -2.47 -21.51 -4.87
C LEU A 45 -1.62 -21.48 -3.58
N LEU A 46 -0.68 -20.55 -3.48
CA LEU A 46 0.14 -20.35 -2.27
C LEU A 46 -0.70 -19.94 -1.06
N ASN A 47 -1.71 -19.09 -1.24
CA ASN A 47 -2.64 -18.75 -0.16
C ASN A 47 -3.34 -20.00 0.41
N GLN A 48 -3.81 -20.90 -0.46
CA GLN A 48 -4.43 -22.17 -0.03
C GLN A 48 -3.41 -23.11 0.62
N TRP A 49 -2.20 -23.18 0.08
CA TRP A 49 -1.14 -24.01 0.64
C TRP A 49 -0.75 -23.56 2.04
N VAL A 50 -0.61 -22.25 2.26
CA VAL A 50 -0.33 -21.68 3.58
C VAL A 50 -1.43 -22.01 4.57
N GLU A 51 -2.70 -21.87 4.19
CA GLU A 51 -3.81 -22.20 5.08
C GLU A 51 -3.82 -23.68 5.46
N ALA A 52 -3.56 -24.58 4.50
CA ALA A 52 -3.46 -26.02 4.76
C ALA A 52 -2.31 -26.38 5.71
N HIS A 53 -1.18 -25.65 5.63
CA HIS A 53 0.01 -25.89 6.44
C HIS A 53 0.10 -25.03 7.69
N ARG A 54 -0.91 -24.20 7.97
CA ARG A 54 -0.91 -23.24 9.09
C ARG A 54 -0.80 -23.88 10.47
N HIS A 55 -1.22 -25.14 10.60
CA HIS A 55 -1.09 -25.95 11.80
C HIS A 55 0.37 -26.23 12.20
N ARG A 56 1.33 -26.05 11.27
CA ARG A 56 2.76 -26.23 11.53
C ARG A 56 3.40 -24.99 12.19
N LEU A 57 2.73 -23.84 12.14
CA LEU A 57 3.22 -22.61 12.73
C LEU A 57 2.95 -22.56 14.25
N PRO A 58 3.79 -21.84 15.02
CA PRO A 58 3.52 -21.59 16.43
C PRO A 58 2.16 -20.91 16.64
N HIS A 59 1.38 -21.34 17.63
CA HIS A 59 0.10 -20.73 17.96
C HIS A 59 0.23 -19.69 19.09
N PRO A 60 -0.21 -18.43 18.90
CA PRO A 60 -0.76 -17.85 17.66
C PRO A 60 0.34 -17.48 16.63
N PRO A 61 0.05 -17.60 15.32
CA PRO A 61 1.01 -17.27 14.25
C PRO A 61 1.55 -15.84 14.40
N LEU A 62 2.79 -15.62 13.95
CA LEU A 62 3.42 -14.30 14.03
C LEU A 62 2.62 -13.25 13.26
N SER A 63 2.06 -13.62 12.10
CA SER A 63 1.19 -12.76 11.30
C SER A 63 -0.03 -12.24 12.07
N GLU A 64 -0.61 -13.04 12.96
CA GLU A 64 -1.77 -12.65 13.77
C GLU A 64 -1.38 -11.75 14.95
N ARG A 65 -0.25 -12.02 15.57
CA ARG A 65 0.29 -11.18 16.65
C ARG A 65 0.63 -9.79 16.12
N LEU A 66 1.43 -9.73 15.06
CA LEU A 66 1.79 -8.46 14.40
C LEU A 66 0.57 -7.76 13.82
N GLY A 67 -0.32 -8.50 13.16
CA GLY A 67 -1.55 -7.95 12.60
C GLY A 67 -2.42 -7.26 13.64
N ARG A 68 -2.61 -7.87 14.82
CA ARG A 68 -3.39 -7.27 15.92
C ARG A 68 -2.73 -5.99 16.47
N ILE A 69 -1.43 -6.04 16.76
CA ILE A 69 -0.69 -4.89 17.29
C ILE A 69 -0.74 -3.72 16.31
N LEU A 70 -0.38 -3.97 15.05
CA LEU A 70 -0.33 -2.94 14.02
C LEU A 70 -1.72 -2.36 13.69
N SER A 71 -2.77 -3.18 13.72
CA SER A 71 -4.15 -2.71 13.49
C SER A 71 -4.63 -1.83 14.65
N GLY A 72 -4.36 -2.22 15.90
CA GLY A 72 -4.68 -1.42 17.08
C GLY A 72 -3.94 -0.08 17.09
N ALA A 73 -2.65 -0.09 16.77
CA ALA A 73 -1.84 1.13 16.62
C ALA A 73 -2.41 2.05 15.53
N THR A 74 -2.73 1.48 14.37
CA THR A 74 -3.32 2.25 13.25
C THR A 74 -4.64 2.88 13.69
N LEU A 75 -5.55 2.12 14.30
CA LEU A 75 -6.84 2.62 14.78
C LEU A 75 -6.68 3.78 15.77
N LEU A 76 -5.84 3.61 16.79
CA LEU A 76 -5.58 4.66 17.79
C LEU A 76 -5.09 5.95 17.13
N LEU A 77 -4.14 5.83 16.20
CA LEU A 77 -3.60 6.99 15.52
C LEU A 77 -4.62 7.65 14.58
N LEU A 78 -5.54 6.88 13.96
CA LEU A 78 -6.62 7.44 13.15
C LEU A 78 -7.58 8.24 14.01
N ILE A 79 -7.89 7.75 15.22
CA ILE A 79 -8.68 8.48 16.21
C ILE A 79 -7.98 9.79 16.59
N VAL A 80 -6.68 9.73 16.90
CA VAL A 80 -5.89 10.93 17.22
C VAL A 80 -5.89 11.92 16.05
N ALA A 81 -5.62 11.46 14.83
CA ALA A 81 -5.62 12.31 13.64
C ALA A 81 -6.99 12.96 13.38
N PHE A 82 -8.08 12.21 13.57
CA PHE A 82 -9.44 12.70 13.47
C PHE A 82 -9.73 13.83 14.47
N PHE A 83 -9.41 13.62 15.76
CA PHE A 83 -9.60 14.65 16.78
C PHE A 83 -8.67 15.85 16.58
N LEU A 84 -7.43 15.64 16.13
CA LEU A 84 -6.54 16.74 15.71
C LEU A 84 -7.16 17.55 14.57
N GLY A 85 -7.82 16.89 13.62
CA GLY A 85 -8.59 17.54 12.56
C GLY A 85 -9.71 18.41 13.12
N ILE A 86 -10.52 17.87 14.04
CA ILE A 86 -11.60 18.61 14.71
C ILE A 86 -11.05 19.85 15.43
N PHE A 87 -10.06 19.67 16.30
CA PHE A 87 -9.49 20.77 17.09
C PHE A 87 -8.81 21.82 16.20
N SER A 88 -8.14 21.39 15.13
CA SER A 88 -7.57 22.32 14.14
C SER A 88 -8.68 23.12 13.45
N GLY A 89 -9.76 22.48 13.02
CA GLY A 89 -10.90 23.18 12.42
C GLY A 89 -11.54 24.18 13.38
N ILE A 90 -11.79 23.80 14.64
CA ILE A 90 -12.31 24.70 15.69
C ILE A 90 -11.37 25.88 15.92
N THR A 91 -10.06 25.64 15.97
CA THR A 91 -9.08 26.69 16.23
C THR A 91 -8.98 27.67 15.06
N LEU A 92 -8.93 27.15 13.83
CA LEU A 92 -8.83 27.97 12.61
C LEU A 92 -10.08 28.79 12.33
N LEU A 93 -11.26 28.28 12.74
CA LEU A 93 -12.55 28.92 12.55
C LEU A 93 -13.03 29.67 13.80
N ARG A 94 -12.16 29.87 14.80
CA ARG A 94 -12.54 30.49 16.06
C ARG A 94 -12.96 31.94 15.83
N TYR A 95 -14.24 32.21 16.04
CA TYR A 95 -14.81 33.55 16.01
C TYR A 95 -15.04 34.07 17.43
N ASN A 96 -14.62 35.30 17.72
CA ASN A 96 -14.75 35.95 19.03
C ASN A 96 -15.73 37.14 19.03
N GLY A 97 -16.39 37.42 17.90
CA GLY A 97 -17.32 38.55 17.74
C GLY A 97 -16.64 39.90 17.47
N ASN A 98 -15.34 40.02 17.72
CA ASN A 98 -14.62 41.29 17.61
C ASN A 98 -13.88 41.42 16.26
N GLU A 99 -13.43 40.29 15.71
CA GLU A 99 -12.72 40.24 14.43
C GLU A 99 -13.29 39.12 13.56
N PRO A 100 -13.46 39.34 12.25
CA PRO A 100 -13.89 38.31 11.33
C PRO A 100 -12.81 37.22 11.19
N VAL A 101 -13.25 35.99 10.93
CA VAL A 101 -12.34 34.85 10.75
C VAL A 101 -11.60 35.00 9.43
N ASN A 102 -10.26 35.00 9.46
CA ASN A 102 -9.48 35.05 8.22
C ASN A 102 -9.50 33.68 7.52
N LEU A 103 -10.22 33.61 6.40
CA LEU A 103 -10.43 32.40 5.62
C LEU A 103 -9.14 31.85 5.01
N LEU A 104 -8.10 32.67 4.82
CA LEU A 104 -6.83 32.21 4.23
C LEU A 104 -6.12 31.17 5.10
N TYR A 105 -6.27 31.23 6.43
CA TYR A 105 -5.69 30.23 7.33
C TYR A 105 -6.38 28.87 7.16
N PHE A 106 -7.72 28.88 7.06
CA PHE A 106 -8.48 27.67 6.80
C PHE A 106 -8.18 27.12 5.39
N LEU A 107 -8.12 28.00 4.37
CA LEU A 107 -7.73 27.65 3.00
C LEU A 107 -6.32 27.03 2.95
N GLY A 108 -5.38 27.55 3.75
CA GLY A 108 -4.08 26.95 4.03
C GLY A 108 -4.17 25.47 4.40
N ALA A 109 -5.05 25.15 5.35
CA ALA A 109 -5.22 23.80 5.87
C ALA A 109 -6.00 22.85 4.93
N VAL A 110 -6.93 23.35 4.11
CA VAL A 110 -7.79 22.52 3.25
C VAL A 110 -7.39 22.46 1.78
N PHE A 111 -6.54 23.37 1.32
CA PHE A 111 -6.05 23.41 -0.05
C PHE A 111 -4.53 23.23 -0.12
N PHE A 112 -3.77 24.16 0.44
CA PHE A 112 -2.32 24.18 0.29
C PHE A 112 -1.62 23.00 0.96
N LEU A 113 -1.96 22.72 2.23
CA LEU A 113 -1.38 21.60 2.96
C LEU A 113 -1.74 20.24 2.33
N PRO A 114 -3.01 19.96 1.93
CA PRO A 114 -3.35 18.77 1.17
C PRO A 114 -2.57 18.65 -0.13
N LEU A 115 -2.46 19.71 -0.94
CA LEU A 115 -1.74 19.65 -2.21
C LEU A 115 -0.25 19.36 -2.02
N LEU A 116 0.40 19.99 -1.04
CA LEU A 116 1.79 19.73 -0.68
C LEU A 116 2.01 18.26 -0.27
N THR A 117 1.16 17.75 0.61
CA THR A 117 1.25 16.36 1.09
C THR A 117 0.88 15.33 0.02
N ILE A 118 -0.03 15.66 -0.90
CA ILE A 118 -0.35 14.88 -2.10
C ILE A 118 0.87 14.79 -3.02
N ALA A 119 1.55 15.92 -3.30
CA ALA A 119 2.75 15.92 -4.12
C ALA A 119 3.85 15.03 -3.51
N MET A 120 4.07 15.14 -2.20
CA MET A 120 5.00 14.27 -1.47
C MET A 120 4.62 12.79 -1.55
N ALA A 121 3.33 12.47 -1.41
CA ALA A 121 2.83 11.09 -1.52
C ALA A 121 3.03 10.52 -2.93
N LEU A 122 2.76 11.30 -3.99
CA LEU A 122 2.99 10.89 -5.37
C LEU A 122 4.48 10.63 -5.63
N LEU A 123 5.37 11.51 -5.16
CA LEU A 123 6.82 11.30 -5.23
C LEU A 123 7.26 10.02 -4.49
N ALA A 124 6.67 9.75 -3.32
CA ALA A 124 6.92 8.53 -2.57
C ALA A 124 6.45 7.28 -3.33
N MET A 125 5.28 7.33 -3.99
CA MET A 125 4.76 6.24 -4.83
C MET A 125 5.68 5.93 -6.01
N LEU A 126 6.17 6.97 -6.71
CA LEU A 126 7.12 6.80 -7.83
C LEU A 126 8.44 6.14 -7.41
N ARG A 127 8.86 6.38 -6.17
CA ARG A 127 10.09 5.81 -5.60
C ARG A 127 9.86 4.55 -4.77
N ALA A 128 8.62 4.10 -4.59
CA ALA A 128 8.27 2.99 -3.69
C ALA A 128 8.95 1.67 -4.07
N ASN A 129 9.24 1.47 -5.36
CA ASN A 129 9.90 0.28 -5.90
C ASN A 129 11.43 0.35 -5.90
N ARG A 130 12.04 1.48 -5.50
CA ARG A 130 13.51 1.63 -5.43
C ARG A 130 13.99 1.35 -4.01
N ALA A 131 15.08 0.60 -3.88
CA ALA A 131 15.75 0.43 -2.59
C ALA A 131 16.26 1.79 -2.09
N GLY A 132 15.96 2.15 -0.84
CA GLY A 132 16.40 3.42 -0.22
C GLY A 132 15.49 4.63 -0.47
N SER A 133 14.17 4.48 -0.37
CA SER A 133 13.24 5.62 -0.46
C SER A 133 13.33 6.52 0.79
N MET A 134 14.27 7.46 0.77
CA MET A 134 14.51 8.39 1.89
C MET A 134 13.27 9.22 2.26
N LEU A 135 12.32 9.40 1.33
CA LEU A 135 11.07 10.13 1.53
C LEU A 135 10.05 9.39 2.40
N THR A 136 10.05 8.05 2.45
CA THR A 136 9.13 7.32 3.34
C THR A 136 9.49 7.57 4.80
N HIS A 137 10.77 7.84 5.09
CA HIS A 137 11.27 8.17 6.43
C HIS A 137 10.85 9.56 6.95
N LEU A 138 10.41 10.46 6.08
CA LEU A 138 9.86 11.77 6.51
C LEU A 138 8.39 11.67 6.93
N SER A 139 7.70 10.58 6.59
CA SER A 139 6.29 10.44 6.96
C SER A 139 6.16 10.12 8.45
N PRO A 140 5.18 10.72 9.16
CA PRO A 140 4.86 10.33 10.54
C PRO A 140 4.60 8.82 10.67
N ALA A 141 4.01 8.19 9.63
CA ALA A 141 3.73 6.76 9.61
C ALA A 141 4.98 5.88 9.75
N TYR A 142 6.13 6.29 9.19
CA TYR A 142 7.40 5.55 9.33
C TYR A 142 7.94 5.58 10.76
N TRP A 143 8.02 6.76 11.36
CA TRP A 143 8.47 6.91 12.75
C TRP A 143 7.54 6.20 13.72
N MET A 144 6.24 6.23 13.45
CA MET A 144 5.26 5.54 14.28
C MET A 144 5.43 4.03 14.26
N GLU A 145 5.74 3.41 13.12
CA GLU A 145 6.04 1.98 13.05
C GLU A 145 7.29 1.62 13.88
N ARG A 146 8.35 2.43 13.77
CA ARG A 146 9.59 2.27 14.56
C ARG A 146 9.33 2.40 16.07
N ILE A 147 8.59 3.43 16.47
CA ILE A 147 8.26 3.71 17.86
C ILE A 147 7.37 2.61 18.44
N PHE A 148 6.34 2.17 17.72
CA PHE A 148 5.42 1.15 18.24
C PHE A 148 6.11 -0.20 18.39
N ILE A 149 6.90 -0.63 17.41
CA ILE A 149 7.70 -1.88 17.51
C ILE A 149 8.66 -1.79 18.68
N PHE A 150 9.35 -0.65 18.85
CA PHE A 150 10.24 -0.44 19.98
C PHE A 150 9.54 -0.59 21.35
N PHE A 151 8.31 -0.08 21.50
CA PHE A 151 7.56 -0.20 22.75
C PHE A 151 6.87 -1.55 22.96
N THR A 152 6.59 -2.31 21.89
CA THR A 152 5.92 -3.62 21.99
C THR A 152 6.88 -4.81 22.00
N ASP A 153 8.07 -4.69 21.41
CA ASP A 153 9.06 -5.77 21.35
C ASP A 153 10.02 -5.75 22.56
N LYS A 154 9.49 -6.04 23.75
CA LYS A 154 10.30 -6.11 24.99
C LYS A 154 11.42 -7.17 24.93
N ASN A 155 11.31 -8.18 24.07
CA ASN A 155 12.25 -9.31 23.96
C ASN A 155 13.11 -9.30 22.68
N HIS A 156 13.00 -8.27 21.82
CA HIS A 156 13.72 -8.17 20.53
C HIS A 156 13.47 -9.34 19.55
N GLU A 157 12.47 -10.20 19.77
CA GLU A 157 12.23 -11.40 18.95
C GLU A 157 11.68 -11.05 17.56
N ILE A 158 10.99 -9.92 17.44
CA ILE A 158 10.32 -9.49 16.21
C ILE A 158 11.34 -8.95 15.21
N ASN A 159 12.38 -8.26 15.71
CA ASN A 159 13.41 -7.60 14.88
C ASN A 159 14.32 -8.58 14.13
N TYR A 160 14.55 -9.80 14.64
CA TYR A 160 15.49 -10.76 14.02
C TYR A 160 14.83 -11.76 13.06
N ARG A 161 13.52 -12.00 13.15
CA ARG A 161 12.85 -13.12 12.45
C ARG A 161 12.09 -12.74 11.18
N VAL A 162 11.79 -11.46 10.94
CA VAL A 162 11.02 -11.05 9.74
C VAL A 162 11.62 -9.80 9.12
N ALA A 163 12.59 -10.00 8.23
CA ALA A 163 13.00 -8.94 7.30
C ALA A 163 11.88 -8.75 6.25
N ILE A 164 10.88 -7.92 6.57
CA ILE A 164 9.83 -7.58 5.61
C ILE A 164 10.47 -6.89 4.41
N ASN A 165 10.11 -7.32 3.20
CA ASN A 165 10.61 -6.74 1.98
C ASN A 165 10.37 -5.22 1.97
N PRO A 166 11.41 -4.38 1.73
CA PRO A 166 11.30 -2.91 1.81
C PRO A 166 10.23 -2.34 0.87
N LEU A 167 9.94 -3.04 -0.23
CA LEU A 167 8.87 -2.68 -1.15
C LEU A 167 7.49 -2.78 -0.48
N ILE A 168 7.21 -3.82 0.33
CA ILE A 168 5.96 -3.92 1.10
C ILE A 168 5.90 -2.78 2.13
N THR A 169 6.98 -2.60 2.90
CA THR A 169 7.05 -1.57 3.96
C THR A 169 6.77 -0.17 3.42
N ASN A 170 7.38 0.20 2.29
CA ASN A 170 7.15 1.49 1.64
C ASN A 170 5.66 1.70 1.30
N TRP A 171 5.01 0.70 0.71
CA TRP A 171 3.59 0.81 0.35
C TRP A 171 2.65 0.78 1.56
N ILE A 172 2.99 0.06 2.64
CA ILE A 172 2.25 0.12 3.92
C ILE A 172 2.27 1.54 4.48
N ILE A 173 3.46 2.15 4.54
CA ILE A 173 3.66 3.51 5.05
C ILE A 173 2.87 4.53 4.22
N ILE A 174 2.98 4.45 2.89
CA ILE A 174 2.24 5.33 1.97
C ILE A 174 0.73 5.18 2.18
N ARG A 175 0.20 3.94 2.18
CA ARG A 175 -1.23 3.69 2.40
C ARG A 175 -1.72 4.25 3.74
N ARG A 176 -1.00 3.97 4.83
CA ARG A 176 -1.34 4.48 6.17
C ARG A 176 -1.30 6.01 6.23
N SER A 177 -0.31 6.64 5.60
CA SER A 177 -0.25 8.11 5.52
C SER A 177 -1.51 8.70 4.90
N GLN A 178 -2.10 8.03 3.90
CA GLN A 178 -3.35 8.49 3.27
C GLN A 178 -4.55 8.28 4.21
N GLU A 179 -4.59 7.18 4.98
CA GLU A 179 -5.63 6.97 6.00
C GLU A 179 -5.57 8.06 7.08
N PHE A 180 -4.37 8.40 7.59
CA PHE A 180 -4.16 9.49 8.55
C PHE A 180 -4.63 10.83 8.01
N ALA A 181 -4.21 11.13 6.79
CA ALA A 181 -4.55 12.33 6.07
C ALA A 181 -6.07 12.46 5.88
N LEU A 182 -6.76 11.38 5.49
CA LEU A 182 -8.22 11.33 5.37
C LEU A 182 -8.93 11.50 6.70
N ALA A 183 -8.48 10.82 7.76
CA ALA A 183 -9.08 10.95 9.10
C ALA A 183 -8.98 12.39 9.62
N PHE A 184 -7.82 13.02 9.48
CA PHE A 184 -7.64 14.44 9.81
C PHE A 184 -8.56 15.35 8.99
N SER A 185 -8.60 15.17 7.67
CA SER A 185 -9.45 15.97 6.78
C SER A 185 -10.94 15.79 7.08
N LEU A 186 -11.36 14.60 7.49
CA LEU A 186 -12.74 14.32 7.91
C LEU A 186 -13.08 15.02 9.23
N GLY A 187 -12.16 15.00 10.20
CA GLY A 187 -12.33 15.75 11.45
C GLY A 187 -12.45 17.26 11.21
N LEU A 188 -11.60 17.79 10.33
CA LEU A 188 -11.63 19.21 9.94
C LEU A 188 -12.92 19.58 9.20
N PHE A 189 -13.39 18.71 8.29
CA PHE A 189 -14.67 18.84 7.62
C PHE A 189 -15.85 18.88 8.61
N LEU A 190 -15.88 17.98 9.60
CA LEU A 190 -16.93 17.96 10.62
C LEU A 190 -16.88 19.19 11.52
N ALA A 191 -15.69 19.70 11.84
CA ALA A 191 -15.55 20.97 12.56
C ALA A 191 -16.14 22.14 11.75
N LEU A 192 -15.84 22.24 10.45
CA LEU A 192 -16.44 23.26 9.57
C LEU A 192 -17.97 23.17 9.59
N MET A 193 -18.52 21.97 9.38
CA MET A 193 -19.97 21.76 9.38
C MET A 193 -20.61 22.11 10.74
N GLY A 194 -20.01 21.64 11.84
CA GLY A 194 -20.53 21.90 13.18
C GLY A 194 -20.49 23.38 13.54
N ILE A 195 -19.45 24.08 13.12
CA ILE A 195 -19.26 25.49 13.39
C ILE A 195 -20.22 26.34 12.55
N VAL A 196 -20.31 26.10 11.25
CA VAL A 196 -21.24 26.82 10.35
C VAL A 196 -22.70 26.57 10.75
N ALA A 197 -23.03 25.38 11.24
CA ALA A 197 -24.38 25.07 11.71
C ALA A 197 -24.75 25.70 13.06
N SER A 198 -23.76 26.07 13.89
CA SER A 198 -23.99 26.54 15.27
C SER A 198 -23.66 28.01 15.49
N GLN A 199 -22.84 28.63 14.64
CA GLN A 199 -22.34 29.98 14.81
C GLN A 199 -22.60 30.81 13.54
N ASP A 200 -23.05 32.05 13.74
CA ASP A 200 -23.13 33.05 12.68
C ASP A 200 -21.74 33.68 12.50
N ILE A 201 -20.96 33.12 11.58
CA ILE A 201 -19.56 33.49 11.37
C ILE A 201 -19.42 34.44 10.21
N ALA A 202 -18.80 35.58 10.48
CA ALA A 202 -18.31 36.48 9.45
C ALA A 202 -16.90 36.05 9.01
N PHE A 203 -16.77 35.63 7.75
CA PHE A 203 -15.47 35.39 7.13
C PHE A 203 -14.90 36.67 6.52
N SER A 204 -13.58 36.77 6.54
CA SER A 204 -12.82 37.80 5.83
C SER A 204 -11.59 37.20 5.17
N TRP A 205 -11.02 37.92 4.23
CA TRP A 205 -9.65 37.67 3.80
C TRP A 205 -8.80 38.90 4.11
N SER A 206 -7.58 38.64 4.58
CA SER A 206 -6.57 39.67 4.80
C SER A 206 -5.18 39.05 4.64
N THR A 207 -4.32 39.73 3.91
CA THR A 207 -2.93 39.32 3.66
C THR A 207 -2.02 40.52 3.77
N THR A 208 -0.76 40.30 4.17
CA THR A 208 0.28 41.33 4.16
C THR A 208 0.79 41.62 2.74
N LEU A 209 0.47 40.76 1.78
CA LEU A 209 0.76 40.97 0.37
C LEU A 209 -0.24 41.96 -0.23
N GLN A 210 0.22 42.88 -1.07
CA GLN A 210 -0.66 43.80 -1.80
C GLN A 210 -1.35 43.04 -2.94
N VAL A 211 -2.54 42.48 -2.66
CA VAL A 211 -3.36 41.74 -3.63
C VAL A 211 -4.67 42.51 -3.82
N THR A 212 -5.04 42.78 -5.08
CA THR A 212 -6.32 43.44 -5.39
C THR A 212 -7.48 42.44 -5.31
N PRO A 213 -8.71 42.90 -5.02
CA PRO A 213 -9.89 42.03 -5.01
C PRO A 213 -10.10 41.25 -6.31
N GLU A 214 -9.80 41.85 -7.46
CA GLU A 214 -9.96 41.23 -8.77
C GLU A 214 -8.95 40.09 -8.98
N ALA A 215 -7.69 40.31 -8.57
CA ALA A 215 -6.66 39.28 -8.62
C ALA A 215 -7.00 38.10 -7.69
N PHE A 216 -7.51 38.40 -6.49
CA PHE A 216 -7.96 37.37 -5.56
C PHE A 216 -9.18 36.61 -6.09
N HIS A 217 -10.14 37.30 -6.74
CA HIS A 217 -11.28 36.66 -7.39
C HIS A 217 -10.86 35.70 -8.51
N GLN A 218 -9.91 36.07 -9.36
CA GLN A 218 -9.38 35.17 -10.38
C GLN A 218 -8.74 33.91 -9.77
N PHE A 219 -8.03 34.05 -8.65
CA PHE A 219 -7.49 32.91 -7.91
C PHE A 219 -8.61 32.01 -7.36
N ILE A 220 -9.65 32.59 -6.75
CA ILE A 220 -10.81 31.85 -6.25
C ILE A 220 -11.53 31.08 -7.38
N LEU A 221 -11.69 31.69 -8.56
CA LEU A 221 -12.25 31.02 -9.74
C LEU A 221 -11.40 29.83 -10.18
N MET A 222 -10.07 29.97 -10.20
CA MET A 222 -9.16 28.86 -10.51
C MET A 222 -9.31 27.68 -9.54
N LEU A 223 -9.53 27.98 -8.25
CA LEU A 223 -9.79 26.96 -7.24
C LEU A 223 -11.18 26.33 -7.40
N ALA A 224 -12.15 27.08 -7.89
CA ALA A 224 -13.52 26.62 -8.07
C ALA A 224 -13.76 25.79 -9.35
N LEU A 225 -12.79 25.74 -10.29
CA LEU A 225 -12.90 24.99 -11.54
C LEU A 225 -13.52 23.58 -11.42
N PRO A 226 -13.22 22.76 -10.37
CA PRO A 226 -13.79 21.42 -10.29
C PRO A 226 -15.30 21.37 -10.03
N TRP A 227 -15.91 22.47 -9.56
CA TRP A 227 -17.34 22.51 -9.22
C TRP A 227 -18.10 23.70 -9.79
N GLU A 228 -17.45 24.72 -10.36
CA GLU A 228 -18.10 25.95 -10.82
C GLU A 228 -19.29 25.69 -11.76
N ALA A 229 -19.17 24.71 -12.66
CA ALA A 229 -20.19 24.38 -13.64
C ALA A 229 -21.42 23.67 -13.04
N VAL A 230 -21.24 22.98 -11.91
CA VAL A 230 -22.29 22.15 -11.28
C VAL A 230 -22.90 22.86 -10.08
N LEU A 231 -22.11 23.65 -9.36
CA LEU A 231 -22.49 24.31 -8.11
C LEU A 231 -22.00 25.77 -8.08
N PRO A 232 -22.49 26.65 -8.98
CA PRO A 232 -22.07 28.04 -9.08
C PRO A 232 -22.34 28.84 -7.79
N GLN A 233 -23.33 28.44 -6.99
CA GLN A 233 -23.63 29.05 -5.68
C GLN A 233 -22.53 28.83 -4.62
N ALA A 234 -21.58 27.93 -4.86
CA ALA A 234 -20.40 27.73 -4.02
C ALA A 234 -19.16 28.45 -4.57
N VAL A 235 -19.35 29.39 -5.50
CA VAL A 235 -18.32 30.25 -6.05
C VAL A 235 -18.55 31.69 -5.52
N PRO A 236 -17.62 32.24 -4.73
CA PRO A 236 -17.72 33.61 -4.21
C PRO A 236 -17.77 34.63 -5.35
N SER A 237 -18.73 35.56 -5.30
CA SER A 237 -18.80 36.68 -6.24
C SER A 237 -17.70 37.71 -5.96
N LEU A 238 -17.37 38.53 -6.95
CA LEU A 238 -16.46 39.67 -6.77
C LEU A 238 -16.93 40.61 -5.66
N GLU A 239 -18.24 40.87 -5.59
CA GLU A 239 -18.85 41.69 -4.54
C GLU A 239 -18.60 41.11 -3.13
N LEU A 240 -18.78 39.79 -2.96
CA LEU A 240 -18.48 39.12 -1.69
C LEU A 240 -16.99 39.26 -1.32
N ILE A 241 -16.09 39.17 -2.31
CA ILE A 241 -14.66 39.32 -2.10
C ILE A 241 -14.31 40.75 -1.66
N GLU A 242 -14.84 41.77 -2.34
CA GLU A 242 -14.61 43.18 -1.98
C GLU A 242 -15.13 43.48 -0.57
N GLN A 243 -16.35 43.05 -0.25
CA GLN A 243 -16.97 43.31 1.05
C GLN A 243 -16.32 42.53 2.20
N SER A 244 -15.68 41.39 1.90
CA SER A 244 -14.97 40.57 2.90
C SER A 244 -13.49 40.92 3.07
N HIS A 245 -12.99 41.95 2.38
CA HIS A 245 -11.61 42.40 2.52
C HIS A 245 -11.41 43.20 3.82
N TYR A 246 -10.58 42.69 4.74
CA TYR A 246 -10.39 43.29 6.07
C TYR A 246 -9.00 43.90 6.26
N PHE A 247 -8.94 45.20 6.61
CA PHE A 247 -7.70 45.91 6.93
C PHE A 247 -7.55 46.12 8.45
N ARG A 248 -6.57 45.43 9.07
CA ARG A 248 -6.33 45.49 10.53
C ARG A 248 -5.91 46.86 11.07
N LEU A 249 -5.30 47.72 10.24
CA LEU A 249 -4.74 49.01 10.68
C LEU A 249 -5.79 50.14 10.80
N GLY A 250 -7.06 49.89 10.44
CA GLY A 250 -8.14 50.89 10.50
C GLY A 250 -8.87 51.01 11.84
N GLY A 251 -8.57 50.16 12.82
CA GLY A 251 -9.05 50.27 14.21
C GLY A 251 -10.56 50.09 14.47
N ARG A 252 -11.40 49.99 13.43
CA ARG A 252 -12.83 49.69 13.55
C ARG A 252 -13.27 48.81 12.39
N LEU A 253 -14.08 47.78 12.68
CA LEU A 253 -14.90 47.09 11.69
C LEU A 253 -15.59 48.15 10.82
N ASN A 254 -15.37 48.10 9.51
CA ASN A 254 -15.96 49.06 8.60
C ASN A 254 -17.49 49.00 8.74
N SER A 255 -18.19 50.14 8.81
CA SER A 255 -19.63 50.14 9.08
C SER A 255 -20.44 49.36 8.04
N GLU A 256 -19.90 49.21 6.83
CA GLU A 256 -20.43 48.36 5.76
C GLU A 256 -20.29 46.85 6.06
N MET A 257 -19.17 46.40 6.63
CA MET A 257 -18.98 44.99 7.01
C MET A 257 -19.97 44.56 8.10
N ILE A 258 -20.26 45.46 9.06
CA ILE A 258 -21.24 45.20 10.11
C ILE A 258 -22.65 45.10 9.52
N LYS A 259 -22.99 45.97 8.56
CA LYS A 259 -24.29 45.94 7.87
C LYS A 259 -24.47 44.69 7.00
N ASN A 260 -23.38 44.18 6.42
CA ASN A 260 -23.38 43.05 5.50
C ASN A 260 -22.88 41.74 6.14
N ALA A 261 -22.94 41.62 7.47
CA ALA A 261 -22.42 40.45 8.20
C ALA A 261 -22.98 39.11 7.70
N ALA A 262 -24.26 39.07 7.35
CA ALA A 262 -24.89 37.86 6.78
C ALA A 262 -24.26 37.44 5.43
N LEU A 263 -23.84 38.41 4.62
CA LEU A 263 -23.19 38.16 3.33
C LEU A 263 -21.77 37.60 3.53
N LEU A 264 -21.08 38.01 4.60
CA LEU A 264 -19.75 37.46 4.96
C LEU A 264 -19.79 35.98 5.34
N GLY A 265 -20.94 35.47 5.78
CA GLY A 265 -21.14 34.05 6.07
C GLY A 265 -21.05 33.17 4.82
N GLU A 266 -21.39 33.69 3.64
CA GLU A 266 -21.56 32.91 2.40
C GLU A 266 -20.30 32.17 1.91
N TRP A 267 -19.12 32.55 2.41
CA TRP A 267 -17.85 31.85 2.17
C TRP A 267 -17.87 30.37 2.56
N TRP A 268 -18.73 29.95 3.51
CA TRP A 268 -18.74 28.56 3.98
C TRP A 268 -18.97 27.54 2.86
N LYS A 269 -19.76 27.88 1.84
CA LYS A 269 -20.04 26.99 0.69
C LYS A 269 -18.78 26.71 -0.12
N PHE A 270 -17.99 27.75 -0.36
CA PHE A 270 -16.71 27.65 -1.05
C PHE A 270 -15.69 26.85 -0.23
N LEU A 271 -15.59 27.13 1.08
CA LEU A 271 -14.69 26.40 1.98
C LEU A 271 -15.09 24.92 2.09
N LEU A 272 -16.39 24.63 2.11
CA LEU A 272 -16.92 23.27 2.10
C LEU A 272 -16.52 22.53 0.83
N MET A 273 -16.75 23.12 -0.35
CA MET A 273 -16.38 22.50 -1.63
C MET A 273 -14.87 22.31 -1.77
N THR A 274 -14.08 23.29 -1.32
CA THR A 274 -12.62 23.17 -1.29
C THR A 274 -12.17 21.99 -0.42
N THR A 275 -12.79 21.83 0.76
CA THR A 275 -12.51 20.72 1.68
C THR A 275 -12.91 19.37 1.07
N LEU A 276 -14.10 19.28 0.47
CA LEU A 276 -14.59 18.07 -0.17
C LEU A 276 -13.72 17.64 -1.35
N VAL A 277 -13.35 18.57 -2.22
CA VAL A 277 -12.59 18.25 -3.44
C VAL A 277 -11.12 18.01 -3.12
N TYR A 278 -10.43 18.99 -2.51
CA TYR A 278 -8.98 18.93 -2.39
C TYR A 278 -8.50 18.14 -1.17
N ALA A 279 -9.19 18.25 -0.03
CA ALA A 279 -8.77 17.57 1.19
C ALA A 279 -9.31 16.13 1.30
N LEU A 280 -10.51 15.86 0.78
CA LEU A 280 -11.14 14.54 0.91
C LEU A 280 -11.08 13.72 -0.38
N PHE A 281 -11.64 14.22 -1.49
CA PHE A 281 -11.76 13.45 -2.73
C PHE A 281 -10.40 13.08 -3.34
N LEU A 282 -9.49 14.04 -3.51
CA LEU A 282 -8.15 13.74 -4.02
C LEU A 282 -7.39 12.76 -3.12
N ARG A 283 -7.53 12.89 -1.79
CA ARG A 283 -6.92 11.95 -0.84
C ARG A 283 -7.53 10.56 -0.90
N PHE A 284 -8.83 10.47 -1.16
CA PHE A 284 -9.51 9.19 -1.33
C PHE A 284 -9.00 8.47 -2.59
N ILE A 285 -8.78 9.18 -3.69
CA ILE A 285 -8.12 8.64 -4.89
C ILE A 285 -6.73 8.12 -4.54
N LEU A 286 -5.90 8.91 -3.86
CA LEU A 286 -4.56 8.45 -3.44
C LEU A 286 -4.61 7.24 -2.52
N PHE A 287 -5.58 7.16 -1.62
CA PHE A 287 -5.77 6.00 -0.75
C PHE A 287 -6.09 4.73 -1.56
N ILE A 288 -6.92 4.83 -2.60
CA ILE A 288 -7.21 3.73 -3.52
C ILE A 288 -5.91 3.33 -4.24
N LEU A 289 -5.20 4.29 -4.83
CA LEU A 289 -3.94 4.02 -5.55
C LEU A 289 -2.89 3.38 -4.64
N ALA A 290 -2.73 3.87 -3.41
CA ALA A 290 -1.84 3.28 -2.41
C ALA A 290 -2.25 1.84 -2.03
N SER A 291 -3.55 1.58 -1.93
CA SER A 291 -4.08 0.25 -1.63
C SER A 291 -3.85 -0.74 -2.78
N LEU A 292 -4.01 -0.29 -4.02
CA LEU A 292 -3.70 -1.08 -5.22
C LEU A 292 -2.19 -1.33 -5.36
N GLY A 293 -1.38 -0.31 -5.07
CA GLY A 293 0.07 -0.41 -5.03
C GLY A 293 0.54 -1.43 -4.00
N LEU A 294 0.01 -1.37 -2.77
CA LEU A 294 0.32 -2.35 -1.71
C LEU A 294 -0.09 -3.78 -2.10
N LYS A 295 -1.26 -3.96 -2.71
CA LYS A 295 -1.69 -5.29 -3.19
C LYS A 295 -0.74 -5.85 -4.25
N SER A 296 -0.35 -5.01 -5.21
CA SER A 296 0.59 -5.41 -6.27
C SER A 296 1.98 -5.72 -5.69
N ALA A 297 2.39 -4.92 -4.71
CA ALA A 297 3.64 -5.09 -4.01
C ALA A 297 3.71 -6.42 -3.23
N LEU A 298 2.65 -6.77 -2.51
CA LEU A 298 2.53 -8.04 -1.79
C LEU A 298 2.60 -9.24 -2.72
N LYS A 299 1.83 -9.24 -3.82
CA LYS A 299 1.86 -10.30 -4.83
C LYS A 299 3.28 -10.53 -5.37
N ARG A 300 3.97 -9.44 -5.72
CA ARG A 300 5.34 -9.51 -6.21
C ARG A 300 6.30 -10.02 -5.15
N ALA A 301 6.18 -9.55 -3.92
CA ALA A 301 7.06 -9.94 -2.83
C ALA A 301 6.88 -11.43 -2.44
N ILE A 302 5.65 -11.97 -2.45
CA ILE A 302 5.38 -13.39 -2.24
C ILE A 302 6.17 -14.25 -3.23
N LEU A 303 6.14 -13.91 -4.52
CA LEU A 303 6.85 -14.65 -5.57
C LEU A 303 8.38 -14.47 -5.54
N LEU A 304 8.88 -13.55 -4.73
CA LEU A 304 10.31 -13.29 -4.54
C LEU A 304 10.88 -13.97 -3.29
N ILE A 305 10.05 -14.57 -2.44
CA ILE A 305 10.52 -15.36 -1.30
C ILE A 305 11.33 -16.55 -1.85
N GLY A 306 12.52 -16.78 -1.29
CA GLY A 306 13.36 -17.92 -1.65
C GLY A 306 12.61 -19.23 -1.42
N GLY A 307 12.78 -20.23 -2.28
CA GLY A 307 12.07 -21.52 -2.17
C GLY A 307 10.62 -21.52 -2.69
N VAL A 308 9.96 -20.38 -2.86
CA VAL A 308 8.60 -20.33 -3.44
C VAL A 308 8.58 -20.86 -4.87
N ARG A 309 9.60 -20.53 -5.67
CA ARG A 309 9.69 -21.00 -7.06
C ARG A 309 9.84 -22.51 -7.13
N ASP A 310 10.65 -23.09 -6.25
CA ASP A 310 10.83 -24.53 -6.15
C ASP A 310 9.53 -25.18 -5.70
N LEU A 311 8.89 -24.67 -4.65
CA LEU A 311 7.59 -25.16 -4.18
C LEU A 311 6.52 -25.14 -5.27
N LEU A 312 6.39 -24.03 -6.00
CA LEU A 312 5.44 -23.91 -7.11
C LEU A 312 5.76 -24.89 -8.24
N ARG A 313 7.05 -25.03 -8.58
CA ARG A 313 7.52 -25.99 -9.58
C ARG A 313 7.17 -27.41 -9.16
N GLU A 314 7.37 -27.76 -7.89
CA GLU A 314 7.06 -29.08 -7.36
C GLU A 314 5.55 -29.39 -7.37
N MET A 315 4.69 -28.37 -7.21
CA MET A 315 3.24 -28.52 -7.34
C MET A 315 2.79 -28.76 -8.79
N GLU A 316 3.49 -28.16 -9.77
CA GLU A 316 3.10 -28.17 -11.17
C GLU A 316 3.70 -29.34 -11.96
N GLU A 317 4.98 -29.65 -11.74
CA GLU A 317 5.73 -30.63 -12.53
C GLU A 317 5.32 -32.08 -12.21
N PRO A 318 5.21 -32.95 -13.22
CA PRO A 318 4.94 -34.36 -13.00
C PRO A 318 6.16 -35.05 -12.37
N LEU A 319 5.90 -35.84 -11.33
CA LEU A 319 6.90 -36.72 -10.73
C LEU A 319 7.09 -37.94 -11.63
N ILE A 320 8.19 -37.98 -12.38
CA ILE A 320 8.56 -39.11 -13.24
C ILE A 320 9.58 -39.96 -12.48
N GLN A 321 9.13 -41.07 -11.92
CA GLN A 321 10.02 -42.11 -11.39
C GLN A 321 10.08 -43.26 -12.38
N SER A 322 11.30 -43.62 -12.79
CA SER A 322 11.54 -44.87 -13.52
C SER A 322 11.86 -45.96 -12.51
N GLU A 323 10.95 -46.90 -12.32
CA GLU A 323 11.22 -48.13 -11.59
C GLU A 323 11.63 -49.23 -12.58
N ALA A 324 12.75 -49.89 -12.32
CA ALA A 324 13.10 -51.11 -13.02
C ALA A 324 12.38 -52.28 -12.34
N SER A 325 11.66 -53.11 -13.12
CA SER A 325 10.97 -54.29 -12.59
C SER A 325 11.93 -55.36 -12.04
N ALA A 326 13.22 -55.27 -12.36
CA ALA A 326 14.27 -56.14 -11.86
C ALA A 326 15.34 -55.32 -11.14
N VAL A 327 15.83 -55.86 -10.02
CA VAL A 327 17.03 -55.35 -9.36
C VAL A 327 18.16 -55.37 -10.39
N GLU A 328 18.85 -54.24 -10.55
CA GLU A 328 20.03 -54.14 -11.41
C GLU A 328 21.03 -55.20 -10.95
N LYS A 329 21.18 -56.26 -11.76
CA LYS A 329 22.20 -57.26 -11.51
C LYS A 329 23.52 -56.58 -11.78
N GLU A 330 24.41 -56.60 -10.78
CA GLU A 330 25.80 -56.21 -10.98
C GLU A 330 26.31 -56.94 -12.22
N PHE A 331 26.78 -56.18 -13.20
CA PHE A 331 27.33 -56.77 -14.42
C PHE A 331 28.57 -57.55 -14.01
N GLU A 332 28.41 -58.84 -13.77
CA GLU A 332 29.53 -59.75 -13.73
C GLU A 332 29.99 -59.93 -15.17
N PRO A 333 31.16 -59.40 -15.57
CA PRO A 333 31.70 -59.76 -16.87
C PRO A 333 31.81 -61.28 -16.86
N GLU A 334 31.13 -61.94 -17.79
CA GLU A 334 31.38 -63.35 -18.07
C GLU A 334 32.90 -63.48 -18.16
N LYS A 335 33.50 -64.34 -17.33
CA LYS A 335 34.90 -64.70 -17.50
C LYS A 335 35.01 -65.20 -18.93
N PHE A 336 35.52 -64.35 -19.82
CA PHE A 336 35.88 -64.72 -21.17
C PHE A 336 37.00 -65.76 -21.02
N ILE A 337 36.61 -67.02 -20.89
CA ILE A 337 37.55 -68.14 -20.93
C ILE A 337 37.97 -68.24 -22.39
N GLY A 338 39.06 -67.55 -22.74
CA GLY A 338 39.72 -67.69 -24.04
C GLY A 338 40.03 -66.40 -24.81
N GLY A 339 40.15 -65.23 -24.16
CA GLY A 339 40.69 -64.04 -24.83
C GLY A 339 42.22 -64.04 -24.87
N SER A 340 42.84 -64.58 -25.92
CA SER A 340 44.25 -64.34 -26.19
C SER A 340 44.47 -62.87 -26.55
N ILE A 341 45.33 -62.16 -25.82
CA ILE A 341 45.74 -60.79 -26.15
C ILE A 341 46.57 -60.85 -27.43
N VAL A 342 45.97 -60.47 -28.56
CA VAL A 342 46.69 -60.33 -29.84
C VAL A 342 47.22 -58.90 -29.93
N ALA A 343 48.52 -58.75 -30.17
CA ALA A 343 49.22 -57.45 -30.21
C ALA A 343 48.86 -56.59 -31.45
N SER A 344 47.94 -57.03 -32.30
CA SER A 344 47.43 -56.27 -33.44
C SER A 344 45.90 -56.27 -33.42
N VAL A 345 45.33 -55.07 -33.50
CA VAL A 345 43.87 -54.89 -33.60
C VAL A 345 43.42 -55.37 -34.99
N GLN A 346 42.84 -56.56 -35.05
CA GLN A 346 42.11 -56.99 -36.25
C GLN A 346 40.81 -56.18 -36.34
N LYS A 347 40.58 -55.52 -37.49
CA LYS A 347 39.33 -54.81 -37.81
C LYS A 347 38.19 -55.78 -38.17
N ALA A 348 38.07 -56.89 -37.46
CA ALA A 348 36.97 -57.83 -37.61
C ALA A 348 36.37 -58.01 -36.22
N TYR A 349 35.14 -57.54 -36.04
CA TYR A 349 34.41 -57.66 -34.80
C TYR A 349 33.81 -59.06 -34.73
N SER A 350 34.17 -59.87 -33.74
CA SER A 350 33.55 -61.18 -33.52
C SER A 350 32.12 -61.08 -32.98
N PHE A 351 31.75 -59.91 -32.46
CA PHE A 351 30.45 -59.62 -31.88
C PHE A 351 30.24 -58.10 -31.77
N THR A 352 29.03 -57.64 -32.03
CA THR A 352 28.62 -56.23 -31.96
C THR A 352 27.45 -56.14 -30.99
N ILE A 353 27.58 -55.36 -29.90
CA ILE A 353 26.43 -54.97 -29.07
C ILE A 353 25.91 -53.64 -29.58
N GLY A 354 24.63 -53.59 -29.93
CA GLY A 354 23.95 -52.30 -30.01
C GLY A 354 22.49 -52.39 -29.63
N TRP A 355 21.97 -51.24 -29.27
CA TRP A 355 20.61 -51.05 -28.81
C TRP A 355 19.89 -50.28 -29.92
N ALA A 356 18.79 -50.84 -30.43
CA ALA A 356 18.04 -50.37 -31.60
C ALA A 356 18.69 -50.58 -32.99
N PHE A 357 19.09 -51.82 -33.29
CA PHE A 357 19.33 -52.23 -34.68
C PHE A 357 18.06 -52.85 -35.28
N ASP A 358 17.73 -52.45 -36.51
CA ASP A 358 16.71 -53.12 -37.32
C ASP A 358 17.23 -54.49 -37.77
N GLU A 359 16.37 -55.51 -37.76
CA GLU A 359 16.71 -56.93 -37.99
C GLU A 359 17.44 -57.15 -39.33
N ALA A 360 17.10 -56.34 -40.33
CA ALA A 360 17.74 -56.36 -41.66
C ALA A 360 19.22 -55.91 -41.64
N THR A 361 19.66 -55.20 -40.60
CA THR A 361 21.03 -54.65 -40.49
C THR A 361 22.01 -55.66 -39.90
N ILE A 362 21.52 -56.77 -39.32
CA ILE A 362 22.33 -57.75 -38.57
C ILE A 362 22.89 -58.86 -39.48
N LEU A 363 22.37 -59.01 -40.70
CA LEU A 363 22.70 -60.12 -41.62
C LEU A 363 23.63 -59.76 -42.79
N LEU A 364 24.62 -58.89 -42.57
CA LEU A 364 25.66 -58.56 -43.56
C LEU A 364 27.07 -58.93 -43.09
#